data_AF-A0A1E5FBE5-F1
#
_entry.id   AF-A0A1E5FBE5-F1
#
_cell.length_a   1.000
_cell.length_b   1.000
_cell.length_c   1.000
_cell.angle_alpha   90.00
_cell.angle_beta   90.00
_cell.angle_gamma   90.00
#
_symmetry.space_group_name_H-M   'P 1'
#
loop_
_entity.id
_entity.type
_entity.pdbx_description
1 polymer ?
#
loop_
_entity_poly.entity_id
_entity_poly.type
_entity_poly.pdbx_seq_one_letter_code
_entity_poly.pdbx_strand_id
1 'polypeptide(L)' 'MATTMFFEETVKCQSKKEEMDIEFGRSSFFEEDSIYLNVDGKKIVMDLATAKKFVQASSDVGKYLGLLER' A
#
# COMPACT_ATOMS: atom_id res chain seq x y z
N MET A 1 -0.73 -1.06 19.94
CA MET A 1 -0.54 -1.35 18.49
C MET A 1 -1.69 -0.72 17.74
N ALA A 2 -1.41 0.25 16.88
CA ALA A 2 -2.42 0.89 16.07
C ALA A 2 -2.00 0.84 14.60
N THR A 3 -2.96 0.55 13.73
CA THR A 3 -2.85 0.84 12.31
C THR A 3 -3.60 2.13 12.01
N THR A 4 -3.04 2.94 11.13
CA THR A 4 -3.71 4.09 10.54
C THR A 4 -3.92 3.78 9.08
N MET A 5 -5.19 3.55 8.70
CA MET A 5 -5.58 3.26 7.32
C MET A 5 -5.54 4.53 6.48
N PHE A 6 -4.90 4.46 5.31
CA PHE A 6 -4.88 5.54 4.32
C PHE A 6 -5.63 5.15 3.05
N PHE A 7 -5.78 3.85 2.79
CA PHE A 7 -6.51 3.31 1.66
C PHE A 7 -7.19 2.00 2.09
N GLU A 8 -8.47 1.87 1.78
CA GLU A 8 -9.27 0.67 2.03
C GLU A 8 -10.35 0.59 0.96
N GLU A 9 -10.21 -0.33 0.00
CA GLU A 9 -11.17 -0.50 -1.09
C GLU A 9 -11.11 -1.91 -1.69
N THR A 10 -12.26 -2.40 -2.16
CA THR A 10 -12.32 -3.55 -3.08
C THR A 10 -11.86 -3.09 -4.47
N VAL A 11 -10.61 -3.39 -4.81
CA VAL A 11 -10.00 -3.01 -6.08
C VAL A 11 -10.43 -4.00 -7.16
N LYS A 12 -11.04 -3.47 -8.22
CA LYS A 12 -11.43 -4.26 -9.39
C LYS A 12 -10.38 -4.16 -10.48
N CYS A 13 -10.01 -5.32 -11.04
CA CYS A 13 -9.15 -5.37 -12.20
C CYS A 13 -9.79 -4.60 -13.37
N GLN A 14 -8.96 -3.99 -14.22
CA GLN A 14 -9.44 -3.29 -15.42
C GLN A 14 -10.22 -4.23 -16.37
N SER A 15 -9.91 -5.54 -16.33
CA SER A 15 -10.63 -6.59 -17.04
C SER A 15 -12.06 -6.83 -16.51
N LYS A 16 -12.34 -6.38 -15.27
CA LYS A 16 -13.51 -6.68 -14.45
C LYS A 16 -13.72 -8.16 -14.09
N LYS A 17 -12.70 -9.00 -14.25
CA LYS A 17 -12.77 -10.45 -13.95
C LYS A 17 -12.26 -10.80 -12.57
N GLU A 18 -11.34 -10.02 -12.05
CA GLU A 18 -10.74 -10.20 -10.74
C GLU A 18 -11.03 -9.00 -9.85
N GLU A 19 -11.22 -9.24 -8.56
CA GLU A 19 -11.26 -8.22 -7.52
C GLU A 19 -10.49 -8.70 -6.29
N MET A 20 -9.99 -7.76 -5.51
CA MET A 20 -9.26 -8.01 -4.27
C MET A 20 -9.55 -6.91 -3.26
N ASP A 21 -9.66 -7.28 -2.00
CA ASP A 21 -9.80 -6.33 -0.91
C ASP A 21 -8.41 -5.86 -0.49
N ILE A 22 -8.13 -4.56 -0.66
CA ILE A 22 -6.83 -3.97 -0.33
C ILE A 22 -7.00 -2.96 0.80
N GLU A 23 -6.21 -3.14 1.85
CA GLU A 23 -6.03 -2.18 2.93
C GLU A 23 -4.54 -1.81 3.03
N PHE A 24 -4.26 -0.52 3.06
CA PHE A 24 -2.90 0.02 3.07
C PHE A 24 -2.78 1.21 4.01
N GLY A 25 -1.68 1.27 4.76
CA GLY A 25 -1.45 2.36 5.68
C GLY A 25 -0.22 2.22 6.55
N ARG A 26 -0.21 2.96 7.66
CA ARG A 26 0.88 2.97 8.66
C ARG A 26 0.58 1.98 9.78
N SER A 27 1.60 1.25 10.21
CA SER A 27 1.57 0.32 11.34
C SER A 27 2.60 0.72 12.38
N SER A 28 2.19 0.77 13.65
CA SER A 28 3.06 0.97 14.83
C SER A 28 3.33 -0.37 15.56
N PHE A 29 3.31 -1.48 14.83
CA PHE A 29 3.41 -2.83 15.43
C PHE A 29 4.83 -3.16 15.92
N PHE A 30 5.85 -2.61 15.25
CA PHE A 30 7.25 -2.77 15.60
C PHE A 30 7.80 -1.51 16.26
N GLU A 31 9.08 -1.55 16.66
CA GLU A 31 9.77 -0.44 17.31
C GLU A 31 9.77 0.83 16.45
N GLU A 32 9.86 0.66 15.13
CA GLU A 32 9.74 1.74 14.16
C GLU A 32 8.40 1.67 13.44
N ASP A 33 7.83 2.85 13.19
CA ASP A 33 6.67 3.00 12.31
C ASP A 33 7.02 2.54 10.90
N SER A 34 6.14 1.76 10.32
CA SER A 34 6.31 1.30 8.95
C SER A 34 5.00 1.20 8.20
N ILE A 35 5.09 0.77 6.95
CA ILE A 35 3.96 0.57 6.05
C ILE A 35 3.47 -0.87 6.18
N TYR A 36 2.15 -1.04 6.23
CA TYR A 36 1.53 -2.34 6.04
C TYR A 36 0.67 -2.36 4.78
N LEU A 37 0.59 -3.55 4.19
CA LEU A 37 -0.27 -3.87 3.07
C LEU A 37 -1.01 -5.16 3.40
N ASN A 38 -2.32 -5.14 3.25
CA ASN A 38 -3.19 -6.29 3.42
C ASN A 38 -3.96 -6.49 2.10
N VAL A 39 -3.88 -7.70 1.55
CA VAL A 39 -4.57 -8.10 0.32
C VAL A 39 -5.32 -9.40 0.62
N ASP A 40 -6.64 -9.38 0.51
CA ASP A 40 -7.53 -10.53 0.80
C ASP A 40 -7.24 -11.18 2.16
N GLY A 41 -7.03 -10.35 3.19
CA GLY A 41 -6.71 -10.78 4.55
C GLY A 41 -5.26 -11.23 4.77
N LYS A 42 -4.43 -11.29 3.72
CA LYS A 42 -2.99 -11.54 3.84
C LYS A 42 -2.26 -10.23 4.09
N LYS A 43 -1.85 -10.05 5.34
CA LYS A 43 -1.16 -8.86 5.81
C LYS A 43 0.35 -9.04 5.87
N ILE A 44 1.06 -8.05 5.34
CA ILE A 44 2.49 -7.85 5.56
C ILE A 44 2.74 -6.48 6.19
N VAL A 45 3.77 -6.38 7.01
CA VAL A 45 4.32 -5.10 7.49
C VAL A 45 5.75 -5.05 7.00
N MET A 46 6.08 -4.03 6.23
CA MET A 46 7.39 -3.90 5.58
C MET A 46 8.45 -3.46 6.60
N ASP A 47 9.71 -3.82 6.40
CA ASP A 47 10.81 -3.08 7.03
C ASP A 47 10.97 -1.69 6.36
N LEU A 48 11.67 -0.77 7.03
CA LEU A 48 11.82 0.61 6.56
C LEU A 48 12.52 0.72 5.19
N ALA A 49 13.51 -0.14 4.91
CA ALA A 49 14.25 -0.11 3.65
C ALA A 49 13.36 -0.56 2.47
N THR A 50 12.53 -1.57 2.69
CA THR A 50 11.54 -2.07 1.74
C THR A 50 10.41 -1.06 1.56
N ALA A 51 9.89 -0.48 2.65
CA ALA A 51 8.86 0.55 2.62
C ALA A 51 9.29 1.77 1.77
N LYS A 52 10.53 2.24 1.94
CA LYS A 52 11.09 3.34 1.13
C LYS A 52 11.11 3.02 -0.36
N LYS A 53 11.57 1.83 -0.74
CA LYS A 53 11.60 1.38 -2.15
C LYS A 53 10.19 1.26 -2.72
N PHE A 54 9.25 0.72 -1.94
CA PHE A 54 7.87 0.53 -2.35
C PHE A 54 7.16 1.87 -2.61
N VAL A 55 7.31 2.85 -1.71
CA VAL A 55 6.76 4.20 -1.88
C VAL A 55 7.34 4.89 -3.11
N GLN A 56 8.67 4.81 -3.29
CA GLN A 56 9.32 5.41 -4.45
C GLN A 56 8.76 4.81 -5.76
N ALA A 57 8.71 3.48 -5.87
CA ALA A 57 8.18 2.80 -7.05
C ALA A 57 6.71 3.17 -7.32
N SER A 58 5.87 3.22 -6.28
CA SER A 58 4.46 3.61 -6.40
C SER A 58 4.31 5.06 -6.87
N SER A 59 5.12 5.97 -6.31
CA SER A 59 5.13 7.37 -6.71
C SER A 59 5.60 7.54 -8.15
N ASP A 60 6.66 6.85 -8.56
CA ASP A 60 7.21 6.94 -9.92
C ASP A 60 6.19 6.46 -10.97
N VAL A 61 5.45 5.37 -10.70
CA VAL A 61 4.35 4.91 -11.57
C VAL A 61 3.25 5.97 -11.66
N GLY A 62 2.84 6.54 -10.52
CA GLY A 62 1.83 7.61 -10.48
C GLY A 62 2.25 8.84 -11.29
N LYS A 63 3.51 9.28 -11.14
CA LYS A 63 4.10 10.39 -11.90
C LYS A 63 4.20 10.09 -13.40
N TYR A 64 4.57 8.86 -13.75
CA TYR A 64 4.66 8.43 -15.15
C TYR A 64 3.29 8.48 -15.85
N LEU A 65 2.24 8.03 -15.16
CA LEU A 65 0.86 8.05 -15.68
C LEU A 65 0.17 9.42 -15.55
N GLY A 66 0.81 10.42 -14.95
CA GLY A 66 0.22 11.74 -14.72
C GLY A 66 -0.86 11.77 -13.64
N LEU A 67 -0.89 10.77 -12.76
CA LEU A 67 -1.80 10.68 -11.60
C LEU A 67 -1.30 11.47 -10.39
N LEU A 68 0.00 11.77 -10.36
CA LEU A 68 0.67 12.57 -9.34
C LEU A 68 1.49 13.68 -10.00
N GLU A 69 1.64 14.79 -9.29
CA GLU A 69 2.54 15.88 -9.68
C GLU A 69 4.01 15.39 -9.69
N ARG A 70 4.80 15.96 -10.60
CA ARG A 70 6.21 15.57 -10.79
C ARG A 70 7.12 16.18 -9.74
#